data_AF-A0A920Q9F0-F1
#
_entry.id   AF-A0A920Q9F0-F1
#
_cell.length_a   1.000
_cell.length_b   1.000
_cell.length_c   1.000
_cell.angle_alpha   90.00
_cell.angle_beta   90.00
_cell.angle_gamma   90.00
#
_symmetry.space_group_name_H-M   'P 1'
#
loop_
_entity.id
_entity.type
_entity.pdbx_description
1 polymer ?
#
loop_
_entity_poly.entity_id
_entity_poly.type
_entity_poly.pdbx_seq_one_letter_code
_entity_poly.pdbx_strand_id
1 'polypeptide(L)'
;MTVNISDVLDIVSRQNQWRGREAINLIASENVQSDAVKQAEINDFMGRYAEGHPNTDQKDGRYYEGTRYIDQIESMVVSEMIKLAKCLQADVRPVSGNAANTAVALGILRGNDTVIVNSIENGGHISHNPIGVVGRRIQVRGKVLTPGRENSINLHFWPTTQDGYHLDTPRCLDLLEQTSPNLVILGKSLFLFPEPVKEIAEVCRAKNIPILYDGAHVLGLITGGQFQDPFKEGAHFINASTHKTFPGPQRGVILGNMRSEQEMKWWNSVDRGVCQALQAVTIYILCQGC
;
A
#
# COMPACT_ATOMS: atom_id res chain seq x y z
N MET A 1 13.64 31.77 17.01
CA MET A 1 14.51 31.71 15.82
C MET A 1 13.64 32.00 14.62
N THR A 2 13.99 33.02 13.83
CA THR A 2 13.30 33.32 12.57
C THR A 2 13.95 32.47 11.48
N VAL A 3 13.16 31.69 10.74
CA VAL A 3 13.67 30.87 9.62
C VAL A 3 13.77 31.76 8.39
N ASN A 4 14.94 31.85 7.78
CA ASN A 4 15.13 32.53 6.50
C ASN A 4 14.91 31.53 5.35
N ILE A 5 14.08 31.89 4.37
CA ILE A 5 13.77 31.03 3.23
C ILE A 5 15.03 30.68 2.43
N SER A 6 15.97 31.63 2.32
CA SER A 6 17.22 31.40 1.60
C SER A 6 18.06 30.27 2.21
N ASP A 7 18.09 30.17 3.55
CA ASP A 7 18.80 29.08 4.24
C ASP A 7 18.17 27.72 3.92
N VAL A 8 16.84 27.64 3.87
CA VAL A 8 16.11 26.41 3.52
C VAL A 8 16.41 26.00 2.08
N LEU A 9 16.35 26.94 1.14
CA LEU A 9 16.63 26.68 -0.27
C LEU A 9 18.08 26.24 -0.50
N ASP A 10 19.03 26.83 0.23
CA ASP A 10 20.43 26.43 0.19
C ASP A 10 20.62 24.99 0.70
N ILE A 11 19.98 24.63 1.82
CA ILE A 11 20.01 23.26 2.36
C ILE A 11 19.42 22.26 1.35
N VAL A 12 18.28 22.59 0.74
CA VAL A 12 17.64 21.74 -0.29
C VAL A 12 18.58 21.55 -1.49
N SER A 13 19.23 22.62 -1.94
CA SER A 13 20.19 22.56 -3.05
C SER A 13 21.37 21.64 -2.72
N ARG A 14 21.99 21.81 -1.55
CA ARG A 14 23.11 20.97 -1.08
C ARG A 14 22.70 19.50 -0.93
N GLN A 15 21.52 19.24 -0.37
CA GLN A 15 20.97 17.87 -0.25
C GLN A 15 20.81 17.22 -1.63
N ASN A 16 20.23 17.92 -2.60
CA ASN A 16 20.01 17.41 -3.95
C ASN A 16 21.33 17.10 -4.68
N GLN A 17 22.35 17.95 -4.51
CA GLN A 17 23.67 17.70 -5.05
C GLN A 17 24.31 16.46 -4.40
N TRP A 18 24.37 16.44 -3.07
CA TRP A 18 25.01 15.36 -2.32
C TRP A 18 24.36 14.00 -2.63
N ARG A 19 23.03 13.89 -2.45
CA ARG A 19 22.30 12.63 -2.64
C ARG A 19 22.14 12.22 -4.10
N GLY A 20 22.04 13.19 -5.01
CA GLY A 20 21.80 12.94 -6.42
C GLY A 20 23.07 12.68 -7.23
N ARG A 21 24.25 13.14 -6.78
CA ARG A 21 25.48 13.10 -7.58
C ARG A 21 26.73 12.63 -6.85
N GLU A 22 26.78 12.75 -5.53
CA GLU A 22 28.02 12.53 -4.75
C GLU A 22 27.95 11.32 -3.83
N ALA A 23 26.78 10.67 -3.73
CA ALA A 23 26.54 9.54 -2.85
C ALA A 23 26.17 8.26 -3.64
N ILE A 24 26.63 7.11 -3.13
CA ILE A 24 26.13 5.80 -3.54
C ILE A 24 24.98 5.43 -2.59
N ASN A 25 23.76 5.39 -3.12
CA ASN A 25 22.56 5.14 -2.34
C ASN A 25 22.27 3.63 -2.28
N LEU A 26 22.44 3.02 -1.10
CA LEU A 26 22.27 1.56 -0.89
C LEU A 26 21.06 1.18 -0.04
N ILE A 27 20.20 2.14 0.30
CA ILE A 27 18.98 1.88 1.07
C ILE A 27 17.92 1.33 0.10
N ALA A 28 17.50 0.09 0.30
CA ALA A 28 16.58 -0.63 -0.61
C ALA A 28 15.19 0.03 -0.79
N SER A 29 14.78 0.90 0.12
CA SER A 29 13.52 1.65 0.04
C SER A 29 13.64 3.00 -0.66
N GLU A 30 14.84 3.42 -1.06
CA GLU A 30 15.06 4.70 -1.71
C GLU A 30 15.27 4.51 -3.20
N ASN A 31 14.87 5.51 -3.99
CA ASN A 31 15.07 5.50 -5.43
C ASN A 31 15.22 6.94 -5.96
N VAL A 32 15.67 7.06 -7.21
CA VAL A 32 15.81 8.34 -7.90
C VAL A 32 14.59 8.58 -8.78
N GLN A 33 13.92 9.71 -8.57
CA GLN A 33 12.81 10.14 -9.41
C GLN A 33 13.31 10.71 -10.74
N SER A 34 12.54 10.46 -11.81
CA SER A 34 12.75 11.12 -13.10
C SER A 34 12.44 12.62 -13.01
N ASP A 35 13.03 13.43 -13.88
CA ASP A 35 12.77 14.86 -13.90
C ASP A 35 11.31 15.19 -14.25
N ALA A 36 10.66 14.32 -15.04
CA ALA A 36 9.24 14.45 -15.32
C ALA A 36 8.39 14.34 -14.04
N VAL A 37 8.68 13.37 -13.17
CA VAL A 37 7.98 13.24 -11.86
C VAL A 37 8.22 14.48 -11.01
N LYS A 38 9.47 14.97 -10.91
CA LYS A 38 9.80 16.17 -10.12
C LYS A 38 9.06 17.41 -10.62
N GLN A 39 8.95 17.61 -11.93
CA GLN A 39 8.21 18.73 -12.52
C GLN A 39 6.71 18.66 -12.21
N ALA A 40 6.16 17.44 -12.13
CA ALA A 40 4.76 17.21 -11.80
C ALA A 40 4.44 17.37 -10.30
N GLU A 41 5.43 17.38 -9.40
CA GLU A 41 5.18 17.47 -7.96
C GLU A 41 4.95 18.92 -7.48
N ILE A 42 5.59 19.91 -8.10
CA ILE A 42 5.53 21.31 -7.65
C ILE A 42 4.68 22.14 -8.62
N ASN A 43 3.38 22.23 -8.32
CA ASN A 43 2.43 23.00 -9.12
C ASN A 43 1.21 23.47 -8.29
N ASP A 44 0.31 24.19 -8.95
CA ASP A 44 -0.89 24.80 -8.33
C ASP A 44 -1.92 23.80 -7.80
N PHE A 45 -1.94 22.55 -8.26
CA PHE A 45 -2.86 21.51 -7.76
C PHE A 45 -2.69 21.26 -6.25
N MET A 46 -1.51 21.54 -5.69
CA MET A 46 -1.24 21.40 -4.25
C MET A 46 -2.11 22.33 -3.37
N GLY A 47 -2.68 23.39 -3.95
CA GLY A 47 -3.62 24.30 -3.27
C GLY A 47 -5.10 24.03 -3.55
N ARG A 48 -5.45 22.95 -4.26
CA ARG A 48 -6.82 22.67 -4.72
C ARG A 48 -7.46 21.49 -3.99
N TYR A 49 -8.76 21.60 -3.72
CA TYR A 49 -9.56 20.52 -3.13
C TYR A 49 -10.28 19.72 -4.22
N ALA A 50 -10.28 18.40 -4.08
CA ALA A 50 -10.98 17.48 -4.97
C ALA A 50 -11.47 16.25 -4.20
N GLU A 51 -12.26 16.48 -3.14
CA GLU A 51 -12.80 15.38 -2.34
C GLU A 51 -13.80 14.55 -3.14
N GLY A 52 -13.72 13.23 -2.99
CA GLY A 52 -14.59 12.27 -3.68
C GLY A 52 -13.88 11.52 -4.82
N HIS A 53 -14.63 11.22 -5.87
CA HIS A 53 -14.16 10.51 -7.07
C HIS A 53 -14.33 11.40 -8.31
N PRO A 54 -13.57 11.15 -9.41
CA PRO A 54 -13.71 11.92 -10.64
C PRO A 54 -15.16 11.96 -11.13
N ASN A 55 -15.61 13.13 -11.58
CA ASN A 55 -16.93 13.27 -12.18
C ASN A 55 -17.00 12.45 -13.49
N THR A 56 -18.18 11.93 -13.77
CA THR A 56 -18.50 11.24 -15.03
C THR A 56 -19.73 11.90 -15.66
N ASP A 57 -19.98 11.64 -16.95
CA ASP A 57 -21.18 12.15 -17.64
C ASP A 57 -22.50 11.76 -16.96
N GLN A 58 -22.47 10.74 -16.09
CA GLN A 58 -23.65 10.16 -15.46
C GLN A 58 -23.76 10.51 -13.97
N LYS A 59 -22.69 11.02 -13.34
CA LYS A 59 -22.62 11.17 -11.89
C LYS A 59 -21.57 12.18 -11.47
N ASP A 60 -22.01 13.11 -10.63
CA ASP A 60 -21.12 13.96 -9.83
C ASP A 60 -20.52 13.13 -8.70
N GLY A 61 -19.18 13.01 -8.74
CA GLY A 61 -18.39 12.29 -7.77
C GLY A 61 -17.63 13.19 -6.80
N ARG A 62 -17.55 14.50 -7.09
CA ARG A 62 -16.81 15.48 -6.31
C ARG A 62 -17.71 16.28 -5.39
N TYR A 63 -17.18 16.61 -4.21
CA TYR A 63 -17.83 17.54 -3.27
C TYR A 63 -17.49 19.01 -3.53
N TYR A 64 -16.40 19.27 -4.28
CA TYR A 64 -15.94 20.60 -4.65
C TYR A 64 -16.04 20.79 -6.16
N GLU A 65 -16.32 22.03 -6.57
CA GLU A 65 -16.33 22.43 -7.98
C GLU A 65 -14.92 22.77 -8.50
N GLY A 66 -14.79 22.95 -9.81
CA GLY A 66 -13.54 23.38 -10.45
C GLY A 66 -12.49 22.27 -10.61
N THR A 67 -12.90 21.00 -10.52
CA THR A 67 -12.01 19.83 -10.54
C THR A 67 -11.66 19.32 -11.94
N ARG A 68 -12.07 19.99 -13.02
CA ARG A 68 -11.98 19.51 -14.41
C ARG A 68 -10.65 18.82 -14.76
N TYR A 69 -9.51 19.46 -14.46
CA TYR A 69 -8.20 18.92 -14.79
C TYR A 69 -7.70 17.88 -13.78
N ILE A 70 -8.13 17.98 -12.53
CA ILE A 70 -7.85 16.98 -11.49
C ILE A 70 -8.52 15.66 -11.85
N ASP A 71 -9.78 15.72 -12.29
CA ASP A 71 -10.57 14.55 -12.73
C ASP A 71 -9.91 13.87 -13.93
N GLN A 72 -9.49 14.66 -14.93
CA GLN A 72 -8.78 14.12 -16.10
C GLN A 72 -7.51 13.36 -15.71
N ILE A 73 -6.67 13.96 -14.86
CA ILE A 73 -5.41 13.34 -14.45
C ILE A 73 -5.67 12.09 -13.59
N GLU A 74 -6.57 12.18 -12.61
CA GLU A 74 -6.88 11.04 -11.74
C GLU A 74 -7.43 9.86 -12.54
N SER A 75 -8.34 10.10 -13.49
CA SER A 75 -8.85 9.05 -14.38
C SER A 75 -7.76 8.45 -15.27
N MET A 76 -6.84 9.27 -15.81
CA MET A 76 -5.69 8.76 -16.58
C MET A 76 -4.80 7.86 -15.72
N VAL A 77 -4.44 8.32 -14.52
CA VAL A 77 -3.59 7.57 -13.60
C VAL A 77 -4.25 6.25 -13.19
N VAL A 78 -5.53 6.25 -12.83
CA VAL A 78 -6.26 5.02 -12.49
C VAL A 78 -6.24 4.04 -13.68
N SER A 79 -6.52 4.52 -14.89
CA SER A 79 -6.48 3.69 -16.09
C SER A 79 -5.10 3.09 -16.34
N GLU A 80 -4.04 3.88 -16.22
CA GLU A 80 -2.66 3.42 -16.43
C GLU A 80 -2.21 2.46 -15.33
N MET A 81 -2.55 2.70 -14.07
CA MET A 81 -2.25 1.77 -12.97
C MET A 81 -2.95 0.42 -13.15
N ILE A 82 -4.21 0.42 -13.60
CA ILE A 82 -4.97 -0.80 -13.91
C ILE A 82 -4.28 -1.60 -15.02
N LYS A 83 -3.89 -0.94 -16.11
CA LYS A 83 -3.18 -1.58 -17.24
C LYS A 83 -1.82 -2.12 -16.81
N LEU A 84 -1.04 -1.30 -16.09
CA LEU A 84 0.32 -1.62 -15.69
C LEU A 84 0.36 -2.79 -14.68
N ALA A 85 -0.53 -2.77 -13.69
CA ALA A 85 -0.62 -3.84 -12.69
C ALA A 85 -1.49 -5.02 -13.14
N LYS A 86 -2.12 -4.94 -14.32
CA LYS A 86 -3.03 -5.96 -14.87
C LYS A 86 -4.13 -6.36 -13.87
N CYS A 87 -4.68 -5.37 -13.17
CA CYS A 87 -5.69 -5.56 -12.13
C CYS A 87 -7.07 -5.11 -12.60
N LEU A 88 -8.08 -5.17 -11.73
CA LEU A 88 -9.46 -4.81 -12.06
C LEU A 88 -9.88 -3.47 -11.45
N GLN A 89 -9.30 -3.12 -10.31
CA GLN A 89 -9.57 -1.87 -9.63
C GLN A 89 -8.26 -1.21 -9.18
N ALA A 90 -8.25 0.13 -9.11
CA ALA A 90 -7.15 0.89 -8.55
C ALA A 90 -7.68 2.14 -7.85
N ASP A 91 -7.07 2.46 -6.71
CA ASP A 91 -7.25 3.72 -5.98
C ASP A 91 -5.87 4.33 -5.73
N VAL A 92 -5.68 5.51 -6.31
CA VAL A 92 -4.39 6.19 -6.46
C VAL A 92 -4.28 7.41 -5.54
N ARG A 93 -5.34 7.67 -4.79
CA ARG A 93 -5.47 8.82 -3.90
C ARG A 93 -4.65 8.70 -2.60
N PRO A 94 -4.38 7.51 -2.01
CA PRO A 94 -3.63 7.42 -0.75
C PRO A 94 -2.32 8.21 -0.75
N VAL A 95 -2.15 9.10 0.24
CA VAL A 95 -0.97 9.97 0.35
C VAL A 95 0.32 9.25 0.73
N SER A 96 0.24 7.99 1.16
CA SER A 96 1.38 7.13 1.48
C SER A 96 0.99 5.66 1.50
N GLY A 97 1.97 4.74 1.47
CA GLY A 97 1.70 3.31 1.67
C GLY A 97 1.04 3.00 3.03
N ASN A 98 1.38 3.74 4.09
CA ASN A 98 0.71 3.59 5.38
C ASN A 98 -0.76 4.06 5.33
N ALA A 99 -1.08 5.09 4.55
CA ALA A 99 -2.47 5.51 4.32
C ALA A 99 -3.25 4.44 3.54
N ALA A 100 -2.63 3.79 2.55
CA ALA A 100 -3.23 2.65 1.84
C ALA A 100 -3.53 1.48 2.80
N ASN A 101 -2.57 1.11 3.65
CA ASN A 101 -2.75 0.09 4.69
C ASN A 101 -3.84 0.48 5.71
N THR A 102 -3.95 1.78 6.01
CA THR A 102 -4.99 2.30 6.90
C THR A 102 -6.38 2.16 6.29
N ALA A 103 -6.55 2.46 5.01
CA ALA A 103 -7.82 2.29 4.31
C ALA A 103 -8.27 0.83 4.30
N VAL A 104 -7.36 -0.12 4.05
CA VAL A 104 -7.65 -1.55 4.11
C VAL A 104 -8.07 -1.98 5.52
N ALA A 105 -7.30 -1.57 6.54
CA ALA A 105 -7.63 -1.88 7.93
C ALA A 105 -8.99 -1.29 8.34
N LEU A 106 -9.29 -0.04 7.97
CA LEU A 106 -10.59 0.59 8.27
C LEU A 106 -11.75 -0.09 7.54
N GLY A 107 -11.55 -0.45 6.26
CA GLY A 107 -12.56 -1.08 5.43
C GLY A 107 -12.90 -2.49 5.91
N ILE A 108 -11.88 -3.33 6.10
CA ILE A 108 -12.03 -4.77 6.37
C ILE A 108 -12.17 -5.07 7.86
N LEU A 109 -11.27 -4.53 8.69
CA LEU A 109 -11.10 -5.00 10.07
C LEU A 109 -12.02 -4.28 11.05
N ARG A 110 -12.38 -4.98 12.13
CA ARG A 110 -13.12 -4.51 13.30
C ARG A 110 -12.38 -4.94 14.57
N GLY A 111 -12.79 -4.42 15.73
CA GLY A 111 -12.21 -4.85 17.01
C GLY A 111 -12.51 -6.33 17.25
N ASN A 112 -11.53 -7.08 17.79
CA ASN A 112 -11.51 -8.55 17.93
C ASN A 112 -11.26 -9.35 16.64
N ASP A 113 -11.13 -8.73 15.47
CA ASP A 113 -10.80 -9.49 14.27
C ASP A 113 -9.41 -10.11 14.38
N THR A 114 -9.25 -11.28 13.76
CA THR A 114 -8.00 -12.03 13.74
C THR A 114 -7.24 -11.73 12.45
N VAL A 115 -5.94 -11.43 12.56
CA VAL A 115 -5.08 -11.13 11.40
C VAL A 115 -3.80 -11.93 11.48
N ILE A 116 -3.33 -12.45 10.34
CA ILE A 116 -2.00 -13.06 10.23
C ILE A 116 -1.10 -12.18 9.36
N VAL A 117 0.11 -11.87 9.84
CA VAL A 117 1.06 -10.97 9.19
C VAL A 117 2.50 -11.46 9.32
N ASN A 118 3.44 -10.87 8.59
CA ASN A 118 4.88 -11.08 8.87
C ASN A 118 5.33 -10.33 10.13
N SER A 119 6.13 -10.98 10.99
CA SER A 119 6.74 -10.33 12.16
C SER A 119 7.81 -9.33 11.74
N ILE A 120 8.11 -8.31 12.56
CA ILE A 120 9.18 -7.34 12.26
C ILE A 120 10.55 -8.05 12.17
N GLU A 121 10.79 -9.02 13.04
CA GLU A 121 12.02 -9.82 13.07
C GLU A 121 12.24 -10.57 11.75
N ASN A 122 11.16 -11.05 11.12
CA ASN A 122 11.19 -11.73 9.82
C ASN A 122 10.96 -10.77 8.64
N GLY A 123 11.24 -9.47 8.82
CA GLY A 123 11.18 -8.48 7.76
C GLY A 123 9.82 -7.82 7.52
N GLY A 124 8.81 -8.09 8.34
CA GLY A 124 7.50 -7.44 8.29
C GLY A 124 7.56 -5.93 8.56
N HIS A 125 6.53 -5.21 8.11
CA HIS A 125 6.45 -3.75 8.26
C HIS A 125 5.67 -3.33 9.52
N ILE A 126 6.06 -2.21 10.14
CA ILE A 126 5.48 -1.71 11.39
C ILE A 126 3.98 -1.42 11.31
N SER A 127 3.46 -1.05 10.13
CA SER A 127 2.02 -0.79 9.92
C SER A 127 1.15 -2.01 10.21
N HIS A 128 1.71 -3.21 10.05
CA HIS A 128 1.01 -4.48 10.22
C HIS A 128 1.16 -5.05 11.63
N ASN A 129 2.03 -4.48 12.46
CA ASN A 129 2.32 -4.99 13.80
C ASN A 129 1.33 -4.46 14.87
N PRO A 130 1.40 -4.93 16.13
CA PRO A 130 0.49 -4.53 17.20
C PRO A 130 0.39 -3.02 17.40
N ILE A 131 1.50 -2.29 17.36
CA ILE A 131 1.52 -0.81 17.51
C ILE A 131 1.14 -0.04 16.24
N GLY A 132 1.08 -0.75 15.11
CA GLY A 132 0.73 -0.22 13.80
C GLY A 132 -0.77 -0.05 13.61
N VAL A 133 -1.16 0.29 12.38
CA VAL A 133 -2.58 0.52 12.05
C VAL A 133 -3.42 -0.75 12.17
N VAL A 134 -2.89 -1.89 11.73
CA VAL A 134 -3.60 -3.18 11.83
C VAL A 134 -3.84 -3.55 13.29
N GLY A 135 -2.79 -3.57 14.11
CA GLY A 135 -2.90 -3.94 15.52
C GLY A 135 -3.83 -3.01 16.31
N ARG A 136 -3.72 -1.69 16.10
CA ARG A 136 -4.65 -0.71 16.71
C ARG A 136 -6.08 -0.90 16.27
N ARG A 137 -6.31 -1.40 15.05
CA ARG A 137 -7.66 -1.57 14.48
C ARG A 137 -8.43 -2.75 15.07
N ILE A 138 -7.70 -3.82 15.40
CA ILE A 138 -8.26 -5.05 15.98
C ILE A 138 -8.24 -5.07 17.51
N GLN A 139 -7.56 -4.10 18.12
CA GLN A 139 -7.49 -3.95 19.56
C GLN A 139 -8.86 -3.71 20.20
N VAL A 140 -9.07 -4.31 21.37
CA VAL A 140 -10.23 -4.03 22.23
C VAL A 140 -9.92 -2.86 23.15
N ARG A 141 -10.86 -1.91 23.27
CA ARG A 141 -10.76 -0.82 24.24
C ARG A 141 -10.45 -1.36 25.64
N GLY A 142 -9.46 -0.76 26.30
CA GLY A 142 -9.04 -1.16 27.65
C GLY A 142 -8.02 -2.30 27.72
N LYS A 143 -7.77 -3.03 26.62
CA LYS A 143 -6.59 -3.91 26.52
C LYS A 143 -5.45 -3.10 25.94
N VAL A 144 -4.28 -3.10 26.57
CA VAL A 144 -3.12 -2.31 26.12
C VAL A 144 -2.22 -3.16 25.22
N LEU A 145 -1.67 -2.54 24.18
CA LEU A 145 -0.55 -3.07 23.41
C LEU A 145 0.69 -2.98 24.28
N THR A 146 0.98 -4.02 25.07
CA THR A 146 2.23 -4.07 25.84
C THR A 146 3.21 -4.95 25.08
N PRO A 147 4.30 -4.38 24.53
CA PRO A 147 5.39 -5.17 23.97
C PRO A 147 5.85 -6.22 25.00
N GLY A 148 5.95 -7.48 24.59
CA GLY A 148 6.43 -8.57 25.47
C GLY A 148 5.40 -9.17 26.44
N ARG A 149 4.09 -8.95 26.27
CA ARG A 149 3.03 -9.70 26.97
C ARG A 149 2.26 -10.63 26.02
N GLU A 150 1.76 -11.75 26.54
CA GLU A 150 0.90 -12.69 25.81
C GLU A 150 -0.38 -12.01 25.28
N ASN A 151 -0.52 -12.03 23.94
CA ASN A 151 -1.73 -11.90 23.12
C ASN A 151 -2.83 -10.96 23.64
N SER A 152 -2.53 -9.66 23.82
CA SER A 152 -3.58 -8.67 24.11
C SER A 152 -4.45 -8.31 22.90
N ILE A 153 -4.07 -8.74 21.68
CA ILE A 153 -4.79 -8.57 20.42
C ILE A 153 -4.73 -9.84 19.57
N ASN A 154 -5.73 -10.07 18.71
CA ASN A 154 -5.84 -11.25 17.85
C ASN A 154 -4.96 -11.10 16.59
N LEU A 155 -3.64 -11.05 16.80
CA LEU A 155 -2.63 -10.93 15.75
C LEU A 155 -1.66 -12.09 15.83
N HIS A 156 -1.53 -12.82 14.73
CA HIS A 156 -0.60 -13.94 14.59
C HIS A 156 0.49 -13.60 13.58
N PHE A 157 1.63 -14.26 13.73
CA PHE A 157 2.74 -14.12 12.79
C PHE A 157 2.89 -15.36 11.93
N TRP A 158 3.22 -15.16 10.65
CA TRP A 158 3.54 -16.25 9.76
C TRP A 158 4.76 -17.04 10.26
N PRO A 159 4.68 -18.38 10.33
CA PRO A 159 5.85 -19.20 10.62
C PRO A 159 6.83 -19.15 9.46
N THR A 160 8.11 -19.03 9.77
CA THR A 160 9.21 -19.07 8.81
C THR A 160 9.97 -20.38 8.89
N THR A 161 10.68 -20.68 7.80
CA THR A 161 11.72 -21.72 7.77
C THR A 161 12.88 -21.35 8.69
N GLN A 162 13.76 -22.32 8.97
CA GLN A 162 14.89 -22.13 9.88
C GLN A 162 15.86 -21.03 9.44
N ASP A 163 15.93 -20.72 8.14
CA ASP A 163 16.74 -19.63 7.59
C ASP A 163 16.18 -18.23 7.89
N GLY A 164 14.91 -18.13 8.30
CA GLY A 164 14.20 -16.87 8.57
C GLY A 164 13.77 -16.08 7.33
N TYR A 165 14.06 -16.55 6.12
CA TYR A 165 13.82 -15.81 4.87
C TYR A 165 12.55 -16.26 4.14
N HIS A 166 12.23 -17.55 4.20
CA HIS A 166 11.03 -18.11 3.58
C HIS A 166 9.92 -18.34 4.62
N LEU A 167 8.68 -18.31 4.17
CA LEU A 167 7.57 -18.82 4.97
C LEU A 167 7.57 -20.35 4.94
N ASP A 168 7.36 -20.96 6.10
CA ASP A 168 7.17 -22.40 6.21
C ASP A 168 5.74 -22.73 5.79
N THR A 169 5.56 -23.00 4.49
CA THR A 169 4.25 -23.10 3.87
C THR A 169 3.34 -24.13 4.56
N PRO A 170 3.76 -25.39 4.83
CA PRO A 170 2.95 -26.33 5.60
C PRO A 170 2.46 -25.77 6.94
N ARG A 171 3.34 -25.14 7.72
CA ARG A 171 2.96 -24.55 9.01
C ARG A 171 2.06 -23.32 8.85
N CYS A 172 2.20 -22.56 7.77
CA CYS A 172 1.29 -21.46 7.44
C CYS A 172 -0.13 -21.98 7.17
N LEU A 173 -0.27 -23.09 6.44
CA LEU A 173 -1.57 -23.71 6.18
C LEU A 173 -2.20 -24.24 7.49
N ASP A 174 -1.41 -24.88 8.35
CA ASP A 174 -1.89 -25.33 9.67
C ASP A 174 -2.38 -24.16 10.53
N LEU A 175 -1.65 -23.04 10.53
CA LEU A 175 -2.03 -21.84 11.27
C LEU A 175 -3.33 -21.24 10.72
N LEU A 176 -3.52 -21.23 9.40
CA LEU A 176 -4.75 -20.74 8.77
C LEU A 176 -5.97 -21.56 9.17
N GLU A 177 -5.83 -22.88 9.21
CA GLU A 177 -6.90 -23.78 9.65
C GLU A 177 -7.25 -23.56 11.12
N GLN A 178 -6.26 -23.38 11.98
CA GLN A 178 -6.47 -23.19 13.43
C GLN A 178 -7.07 -21.83 13.79
N THR A 179 -6.72 -20.76 13.06
CA THR A 179 -7.05 -19.39 13.45
C THR A 179 -8.22 -18.79 12.69
N SER A 180 -8.49 -19.25 11.46
CA SER A 180 -9.56 -18.71 10.58
C SER A 180 -9.64 -17.17 10.58
N PRO A 181 -8.56 -16.49 10.12
CA PRO A 181 -8.44 -15.04 10.25
C PRO A 181 -9.43 -14.26 9.37
N ASN A 182 -9.70 -13.01 9.74
CA ASN A 182 -10.51 -12.07 8.97
C ASN A 182 -9.74 -11.41 7.83
N LEU A 183 -8.41 -11.36 7.94
CA LEU A 183 -7.50 -10.83 6.93
C LEU A 183 -6.16 -11.54 7.04
N VAL A 184 -5.53 -11.82 5.91
CA VAL A 184 -4.15 -12.23 5.87
C VAL A 184 -3.33 -11.22 5.09
N ILE A 185 -2.13 -10.93 5.58
CA ILE A 185 -1.22 -9.97 4.96
C ILE A 185 0.08 -10.69 4.61
N LEU A 186 0.41 -10.70 3.32
CA LEU A 186 1.68 -11.15 2.79
C LEU A 186 2.46 -9.93 2.33
N GLY A 187 3.66 -9.73 2.85
CA GLY A 187 4.44 -8.54 2.53
C GLY A 187 5.51 -8.26 3.57
N LYS A 188 6.66 -7.81 3.09
CA LYS A 188 7.87 -7.57 3.89
C LYS A 188 8.54 -6.27 3.43
N SER A 189 9.21 -5.60 4.35
CA SER A 189 10.24 -4.61 4.04
C SER A 189 11.51 -5.29 3.54
N LEU A 190 11.85 -6.45 4.11
CA LEU A 190 12.94 -7.31 3.65
C LEU A 190 12.39 -8.38 2.70
N PHE A 191 12.32 -8.04 1.42
CA PHE A 191 11.83 -8.93 0.36
C PHE A 191 13.02 -9.56 -0.39
N LEU A 192 13.47 -10.74 0.06
CA LEU A 192 14.54 -11.48 -0.63
C LEU A 192 13.99 -12.51 -1.61
N PHE A 193 12.86 -13.13 -1.27
CA PHE A 193 12.24 -14.21 -2.04
C PHE A 193 10.73 -14.01 -2.15
N PRO A 194 10.08 -14.63 -3.15
CA PRO A 194 8.63 -14.65 -3.27
C PRO A 194 7.91 -15.24 -2.07
N GLU A 195 6.69 -14.76 -1.81
CA GLU A 195 5.77 -15.30 -0.81
C GLU A 195 4.89 -16.40 -1.41
N PRO A 196 4.49 -17.44 -0.64
CA PRO A 196 3.65 -18.56 -1.11
C PRO A 196 2.17 -18.17 -1.23
N VAL A 197 1.89 -17.17 -2.06
CA VAL A 197 0.54 -16.59 -2.22
C VAL A 197 -0.43 -17.63 -2.74
N LYS A 198 0.00 -18.47 -3.69
CA LYS A 198 -0.87 -19.46 -4.34
C LYS A 198 -1.39 -20.50 -3.35
N GLU A 199 -0.49 -21.07 -2.57
CA GLU A 199 -0.78 -22.09 -1.57
C GLU A 199 -1.71 -21.52 -0.48
N ILE A 200 -1.45 -20.30 -0.02
CA ILE A 200 -2.30 -19.60 0.95
C ILE A 200 -3.67 -19.26 0.35
N ALA A 201 -3.72 -18.85 -0.92
CA ALA A 201 -4.95 -18.46 -1.61
C ALA A 201 -5.94 -19.61 -1.77
N GLU A 202 -5.48 -20.86 -1.89
CA GLU A 202 -6.35 -22.03 -1.95
C GLU A 202 -7.20 -22.17 -0.67
N VAL A 203 -6.57 -22.04 0.50
CA VAL A 203 -7.26 -22.10 1.81
C VAL A 203 -8.12 -20.85 2.04
N CYS A 204 -7.58 -19.66 1.76
CA CYS A 204 -8.30 -18.41 1.95
C CYS A 204 -9.57 -18.33 1.09
N ARG A 205 -9.55 -18.85 -0.14
CA ARG A 205 -10.73 -18.90 -1.02
C ARG A 205 -11.83 -19.77 -0.42
N ALA A 206 -11.49 -20.95 0.11
CA ALA A 206 -12.45 -21.86 0.73
C ALA A 206 -13.15 -21.25 1.95
N LYS A 207 -12.44 -20.38 2.69
CA LYS A 207 -12.94 -19.73 3.91
C LYS A 207 -13.41 -18.28 3.70
N ASN A 208 -13.41 -17.78 2.45
CA ASN A 208 -13.75 -16.40 2.11
C ASN A 208 -12.92 -15.34 2.90
N ILE A 209 -11.60 -15.56 2.96
CA ILE A 209 -10.64 -14.70 3.65
C ILE A 209 -9.93 -13.80 2.61
N PRO A 210 -10.00 -12.47 2.73
CA PRO A 210 -9.27 -11.58 1.83
C PRO A 210 -7.76 -11.67 2.08
N ILE A 211 -7.00 -11.55 0.99
CA ILE A 211 -5.53 -11.52 1.01
C ILE A 211 -5.08 -10.13 0.60
N LEU A 212 -4.37 -9.46 1.50
CA LEU A 212 -3.61 -8.26 1.19
C LEU A 212 -2.15 -8.63 0.91
N TYR A 213 -1.68 -8.34 -0.29
CA TYR A 213 -0.27 -8.37 -0.60
C TYR A 213 0.32 -6.95 -0.46
N ASP A 214 1.12 -6.68 0.57
CA ASP A 214 1.86 -5.42 0.69
C ASP A 214 3.14 -5.48 -0.16
N GLY A 215 3.01 -4.99 -1.39
CA GLY A 215 4.05 -4.96 -2.41
C GLY A 215 4.89 -3.69 -2.37
N ALA A 216 4.89 -2.89 -1.30
CA ALA A 216 5.54 -1.58 -1.27
C ALA A 216 7.01 -1.59 -1.74
N HIS A 217 7.78 -2.62 -1.36
CA HIS A 217 9.18 -2.78 -1.79
C HIS A 217 9.35 -3.39 -3.18
N VAL A 218 8.33 -4.03 -3.74
CA VAL A 218 8.43 -4.82 -4.98
C VAL A 218 7.44 -4.38 -6.06
N LEU A 219 6.67 -3.30 -5.86
CA LEU A 219 5.65 -2.82 -6.80
C LEU A 219 6.22 -2.61 -8.21
N GLY A 220 7.39 -1.98 -8.32
CA GLY A 220 8.06 -1.76 -9.61
C GLY A 220 8.45 -3.07 -10.29
N LEU A 221 8.86 -4.08 -9.51
CA LEU A 221 9.25 -5.38 -10.04
C LEU A 221 8.03 -6.21 -10.46
N ILE A 222 6.93 -6.15 -9.68
CA ILE A 222 5.65 -6.79 -10.01
C ILE A 222 5.09 -6.19 -11.31
N THR A 223 4.99 -4.87 -11.38
CA THR A 223 4.48 -4.15 -12.55
C THR A 223 5.38 -4.30 -13.78
N GLY A 224 6.70 -4.40 -13.60
CA GLY A 224 7.66 -4.72 -14.66
C GLY A 224 7.73 -6.19 -15.06
N GLY A 225 6.95 -7.07 -14.42
CA GLY A 225 6.94 -8.51 -14.70
C GLY A 225 8.26 -9.23 -14.36
N GLN A 226 9.07 -8.67 -13.46
CA GLN A 226 10.36 -9.20 -13.02
C GLN A 226 10.30 -9.87 -11.63
N PHE A 227 9.10 -10.00 -11.06
CA PHE A 227 8.84 -10.64 -9.78
C PHE A 227 7.56 -11.48 -9.86
N GLN A 228 7.19 -12.14 -8.75
CA GLN A 228 5.94 -12.90 -8.65
C GLN A 228 4.73 -12.05 -9.04
N ASP A 229 3.62 -12.70 -9.43
CA ASP A 229 2.38 -12.02 -9.83
C ASP A 229 1.29 -12.35 -8.79
N PRO A 230 1.15 -11.54 -7.72
CA PRO A 230 0.27 -11.89 -6.61
C PRO A 230 -1.19 -12.02 -7.04
N PHE A 231 -1.63 -11.25 -8.03
CA PHE A 231 -3.01 -11.31 -8.51
C PHE A 231 -3.32 -12.60 -9.25
N LYS A 232 -2.38 -13.13 -10.05
CA LYS A 232 -2.53 -14.46 -10.65
C LYS A 232 -2.45 -15.58 -9.62
N GLU A 233 -1.69 -15.38 -8.56
CA GLU A 233 -1.54 -16.34 -7.47
C GLU A 233 -2.75 -16.33 -6.51
N GLY A 234 -3.60 -15.29 -6.55
CA GLY A 234 -4.87 -15.27 -5.83
C GLY A 234 -4.97 -14.22 -4.71
N ALA A 235 -4.05 -13.26 -4.67
CA ALA A 235 -4.22 -12.07 -3.84
C ALA A 235 -5.44 -11.27 -4.28
N HIS A 236 -6.12 -10.65 -3.31
CA HIS A 236 -7.30 -9.84 -3.58
C HIS A 236 -6.94 -8.36 -3.68
N PHE A 237 -6.00 -7.92 -2.85
CA PHE A 237 -5.45 -6.58 -2.83
C PHE A 237 -3.94 -6.60 -3.04
N ILE A 238 -3.41 -5.58 -3.72
CA ILE A 238 -2.02 -5.16 -3.59
C ILE A 238 -2.00 -3.73 -3.06
N ASN A 239 -1.41 -3.53 -1.88
CA ASN A 239 -1.07 -2.18 -1.42
C ASN A 239 0.40 -1.93 -1.68
N ALA A 240 0.75 -0.68 -1.97
CA ALA A 240 2.15 -0.31 -2.13
C ALA A 240 2.38 1.19 -1.93
N SER A 241 3.63 1.53 -1.63
CA SER A 241 4.18 2.87 -1.84
C SER A 241 4.70 3.02 -3.27
N THR A 242 4.66 4.24 -3.81
CA THR A 242 4.98 4.50 -5.22
C THR A 242 6.33 5.21 -5.43
N HIS A 243 7.27 5.10 -4.48
CA HIS A 243 8.58 5.78 -4.52
C HIS A 243 9.79 4.85 -4.27
N LYS A 244 9.56 3.54 -4.07
CA LYS A 244 10.62 2.54 -3.84
C LYS A 244 11.08 1.97 -5.19
N THR A 245 10.99 0.66 -5.39
CA THR A 245 11.24 0.04 -6.71
C THR A 245 10.32 0.59 -7.80
N PHE A 246 9.12 1.06 -7.45
CA PHE A 246 8.33 1.89 -8.34
C PHE A 246 8.85 3.35 -8.30
N PRO A 247 9.36 3.89 -9.42
CA PRO A 247 10.12 5.15 -9.45
C PRO A 247 9.22 6.40 -9.56
N GLY A 248 8.16 6.48 -8.74
CA GLY A 248 7.17 7.56 -8.77
C GLY A 248 7.27 8.54 -7.59
N PRO A 249 6.22 9.36 -7.37
CA PRO A 249 6.14 10.30 -6.26
C PRO A 249 5.96 9.59 -4.91
N GLN A 250 6.24 10.29 -3.81
CA GLN A 250 5.91 9.78 -2.47
C GLN A 250 4.40 9.75 -2.22
N ARG A 251 3.78 8.64 -2.63
CA ARG A 251 2.35 8.33 -2.46
C ARG A 251 2.16 6.85 -2.14
N GLY A 252 0.91 6.43 -2.03
CA GLY A 252 0.49 5.04 -1.95
C GLY A 252 -0.59 4.71 -2.97
N VAL A 253 -0.75 3.43 -3.26
CA VAL A 253 -1.78 2.90 -4.14
C VAL A 253 -2.41 1.67 -3.52
N ILE A 254 -3.71 1.50 -3.77
CA ILE A 254 -4.47 0.28 -3.46
C ILE A 254 -4.92 -0.29 -4.81
N LEU A 255 -4.56 -1.52 -5.10
CA LEU A 255 -4.94 -2.23 -6.32
C LEU A 255 -5.82 -3.41 -5.93
N GLY A 256 -6.85 -3.68 -6.72
CA GLY A 256 -7.82 -4.75 -6.49
C GLY A 256 -7.95 -5.69 -7.69
N ASN A 257 -8.24 -6.96 -7.40
CA ASN A 257 -8.62 -7.97 -8.39
C ASN A 257 -9.91 -8.68 -7.97
N MET A 258 -10.89 -7.89 -7.54
CA MET A 258 -12.20 -8.40 -7.13
C MET A 258 -13.04 -8.74 -8.35
N ARG A 259 -13.55 -9.97 -8.41
CA ARG A 259 -14.28 -10.56 -9.53
C ARG A 259 -15.72 -10.88 -9.21
N SER A 260 -16.03 -11.17 -7.95
CA SER A 260 -17.40 -11.45 -7.50
C SER A 260 -18.06 -10.26 -6.80
N GLU A 261 -19.40 -10.23 -6.76
CA GLU A 261 -20.14 -9.22 -6.00
C GLU A 261 -19.78 -9.23 -4.51
N GLN A 262 -19.46 -10.41 -3.96
CA GLN A 262 -19.04 -10.56 -2.57
C GLN A 262 -17.68 -9.91 -2.32
N GLU A 263 -16.71 -10.16 -3.20
CA GLU A 263 -15.38 -9.53 -3.16
C GLU A 263 -15.46 -8.01 -3.36
N MET A 264 -16.38 -7.54 -4.20
CA MET A 264 -16.62 -6.11 -4.40
C MET A 264 -17.09 -5.40 -3.11
N LYS A 265 -17.70 -6.11 -2.15
CA LYS A 265 -18.00 -5.51 -0.83
C LYS A 265 -16.74 -5.13 -0.07
N TRP A 266 -15.65 -5.90 -0.22
CA TRP A 266 -14.35 -5.55 0.35
C TRP A 266 -13.79 -4.32 -0.33
N TRP A 267 -13.73 -4.32 -1.67
CA TRP A 267 -13.26 -3.16 -2.45
C TRP A 267 -14.00 -1.88 -2.06
N ASN A 268 -15.34 -1.90 -2.11
CA ASN A 268 -16.15 -0.73 -1.80
C ASN A 268 -15.97 -0.24 -0.36
N SER A 269 -15.67 -1.14 0.59
CA SER A 269 -15.41 -0.75 1.98
C SER A 269 -14.03 -0.14 2.16
N VAL A 270 -13.02 -0.65 1.44
CA VAL A 270 -11.65 -0.10 1.42
C VAL A 270 -11.61 1.25 0.70
N ASP A 271 -12.27 1.37 -0.45
CA ASP A 271 -12.40 2.61 -1.22
C ASP A 271 -12.98 3.75 -0.36
N ARG A 272 -14.04 3.48 0.40
CA ARG A 272 -14.59 4.44 1.37
C ARG A 272 -13.66 4.72 2.56
N GLY A 273 -12.75 3.79 2.86
CA GLY A 273 -11.75 3.92 3.92
C GLY A 273 -10.59 4.85 3.53
N VAL A 274 -10.40 5.14 2.24
CA VAL A 274 -9.51 6.20 1.78
C VAL A 274 -10.17 7.52 2.14
N CYS A 275 -9.59 8.21 3.13
CA CYS A 275 -10.14 9.47 3.64
C CYS A 275 -10.35 10.44 2.48
N GLN A 276 -11.61 10.83 2.24
CA GLN A 276 -12.00 11.67 1.10
C GLN A 276 -11.48 13.11 1.20
N ALA A 277 -11.01 13.52 2.38
CA ALA A 277 -10.51 14.86 2.64
C ALA A 277 -9.02 14.98 2.30
N LEU A 278 -8.69 15.95 1.43
CA LEU A 278 -7.34 16.41 1.10
C LEU A 278 -6.40 15.36 0.48
N GLN A 279 -6.59 15.06 -0.80
CA GLN A 279 -5.57 14.37 -1.58
C GLN A 279 -5.34 15.16 -2.86
N ALA A 280 -4.40 16.11 -2.81
CA ALA A 280 -3.92 16.78 -4.01
C ALA A 280 -3.39 15.72 -4.96
N VAL A 281 -3.98 15.62 -6.15
CA VAL A 281 -3.55 14.70 -7.20
C VAL A 281 -2.12 15.06 -7.59
N THR A 282 -1.17 14.32 -7.04
CA THR A 282 0.19 14.34 -7.55
C THR A 282 0.22 13.38 -8.72
N ILE A 283 0.55 13.95 -9.88
CA ILE A 283 0.51 13.28 -11.17
C ILE A 283 1.47 12.09 -11.12
N TYR A 284 0.96 10.88 -11.31
CA TYR A 284 1.80 9.73 -11.61
C TYR A 284 2.20 9.85 -13.07
N ILE A 285 3.33 10.50 -13.34
CA ILE A 285 3.92 10.43 -14.68
C ILE A 285 4.65 9.10 -14.78
N LEU A 286 3.93 8.08 -15.23
CA LEU A 286 4.52 6.86 -15.77
C LEU A 286 5.19 7.24 -17.10
N CYS A 287 6.49 7.50 -17.06
CA CYS A 287 7.25 7.77 -18.27
C CYS A 287 7.44 6.44 -19.02
N GLN A 288 6.44 6.03 -19.81
CA GLN A 288 6.64 5.01 -20.83
C GLN A 288 7.36 5.66 -22.01
N GLY A 289 8.70 5.69 -21.99
CA GLY A 289 9.49 6.16 -23.13
C GLY A 289 10.82 6.87 -22.87
N CYS A 290 11.44 6.71 -21.69
CA CYS A 290 12.85 7.08 -21.48
C CYS A 290 13.72 5.83 -21.38
#